data_AF-A0A9Q8Z4U5-F1
#
_entry.id   AF-A0A9Q8Z4U5-F1
#
_cell.length_a   1.000
_cell.length_b   1.000
_cell.length_c   1.000
_cell.angle_alpha   90.00
_cell.angle_beta   90.00
_cell.angle_gamma   90.00
#
_symmetry.space_group_name_H-M   'P 1'
#
loop_
_entity.id
_entity.type
_entity.pdbx_description
1 polymer ?
#
loop_
_entity_poly.entity_id
_entity_poly.type
_entity_poly.pdbx_seq_one_letter_code
_entity_poly.pdbx_strand_id
1 'polypeptide(L)'
;MPAYHSVFLDEPNQQLIGNFALLPLRTRTRGPAIQLPALPADVTELTIDASHESYDPLDEILALFRANTFFRNFEIKGPADRVLIYGILYVSDVLGKIKPGMTRREAEKAVMNSALDTNFAIPGDAGFPLNQAFEAPPDRNSAEVLRQYIMQMRQELATRLLNRVYADETNTPSKWWLSYTKRKFMGKALQVRTTVSWYQHPLLSILKTYCTPTQSRDILIILNTTALFFQKPSLGMTRTPSLVGGSPAAFNAWPYVQGGVSGWHGMIDDSTRFTSHNGREPCFGAQLSLEEAVSDLLPLMPPLFDTDLPPCDPISQKAYENVVWRLCIAWMQKARYGLIPMRLSSIQHMFALVLRELESIRWSDNELFKEQLYWAAYFVREAE
;
A
#
# COMPACT_ATOMS: atom_id res chain seq x y z
N MET A 1 10.40 27.21 -11.77
CA MET A 1 11.73 26.87 -11.23
C MET A 1 12.06 25.45 -11.64
N PRO A 2 13.25 25.16 -12.20
CA PRO A 2 13.66 23.80 -12.56
C PRO A 2 13.96 22.96 -11.31
N ALA A 3 13.95 21.63 -11.48
CA ALA A 3 14.37 20.70 -10.42
C ALA A 3 15.89 20.71 -10.24
N TYR A 4 16.35 20.30 -9.05
CA TYR A 4 17.78 20.25 -8.73
C TYR A 4 18.33 18.85 -9.06
N HIS A 5 19.41 18.83 -9.83
CA HIS A 5 20.08 17.61 -10.29
C HIS A 5 21.30 17.29 -9.45
N SER A 6 21.80 16.07 -9.58
CA SER A 6 23.01 15.64 -8.89
C SER A 6 24.25 16.34 -9.44
N VAL A 7 25.16 16.77 -8.57
CA VAL A 7 26.50 17.27 -8.93
C VAL A 7 27.41 16.14 -9.42
N PHE A 8 27.09 14.89 -9.07
CA PHE A 8 27.81 13.69 -9.51
C PHE A 8 27.49 13.29 -10.95
N LEU A 9 26.80 14.12 -11.74
CA LEU A 9 26.54 13.83 -13.15
C LEU A 9 27.83 13.82 -13.99
N ASP A 10 28.81 14.64 -13.61
CA ASP A 10 30.06 14.84 -14.38
C ASP A 10 31.18 13.86 -13.95
N GLU A 11 30.93 12.99 -12.96
CA GLU A 11 31.92 12.00 -12.51
C GLU A 11 32.23 10.98 -13.63
N PRO A 12 33.50 10.85 -14.07
CA PRO A 12 33.87 9.92 -15.12
C PRO A 12 33.86 8.47 -14.62
N ASN A 13 33.63 7.51 -15.52
CA ASN A 13 33.75 6.08 -15.27
C ASN A 13 32.85 5.54 -14.12
N GLN A 14 31.64 6.05 -13.99
CA GLN A 14 30.67 5.54 -13.02
C GLN A 14 30.42 4.05 -13.24
N GLN A 15 30.55 3.26 -12.18
CA GLN A 15 30.16 1.86 -12.22
C GLN A 15 28.64 1.78 -12.30
N LEU A 16 28.11 1.13 -13.33
CA LEU A 16 26.67 1.04 -13.57
C LEU A 16 26.16 -0.39 -13.40
N ILE A 17 24.95 -0.53 -12.87
CA ILE A 17 24.13 -1.74 -12.99
C ILE A 17 22.81 -1.35 -13.65
N GLY A 18 22.56 -1.87 -14.86
CA GLY A 18 21.55 -1.30 -15.76
C GLY A 18 21.91 0.16 -16.04
N ASN A 19 21.01 1.07 -15.70
CA ASN A 19 21.24 2.51 -15.77
C ASN A 19 21.42 3.19 -14.41
N PHE A 20 21.62 2.43 -13.32
CA PHE A 20 21.80 2.94 -11.97
C PHE A 20 23.28 3.04 -11.60
N ALA A 21 23.74 4.20 -11.10
CA ALA A 21 25.14 4.39 -10.70
C ALA A 21 25.43 3.87 -9.28
N LEU A 22 26.53 3.13 -9.14
CA LEU A 22 27.13 2.73 -7.88
C LEU A 22 28.18 3.77 -7.49
N LEU A 23 27.70 4.88 -6.93
CA LEU A 23 28.55 5.99 -6.52
C LEU A 23 29.29 5.66 -5.22
N PRO A 24 30.51 6.18 -5.02
CA PRO A 24 31.24 6.02 -3.76
C PRO A 24 30.46 6.61 -2.57
N LEU A 25 30.54 5.96 -1.41
CA LEU A 25 29.83 6.36 -0.20
C LEU A 25 30.78 6.51 0.99
N ARG A 26 30.53 7.51 1.82
CA ARG A 26 31.11 7.58 3.16
C ARG A 26 30.30 6.70 4.10
N THR A 27 30.75 5.47 4.31
CA THR A 27 29.96 4.46 5.02
C THR A 27 30.79 3.63 5.99
N ARG A 28 30.15 3.19 7.08
CA ARG A 28 30.67 2.15 7.99
C ARG A 28 29.96 0.81 7.81
N THR A 29 28.83 0.84 7.10
CA THR A 29 28.01 -0.31 6.75
C THR A 29 28.72 -1.13 5.68
N ARG A 30 28.71 -2.47 5.83
CA ARG A 30 29.27 -3.37 4.82
C ARG A 30 28.42 -3.34 3.55
N GLY A 31 29.06 -3.33 2.39
CA GLY A 31 28.40 -3.39 1.11
C GLY A 31 29.37 -3.14 -0.05
N PRO A 32 28.86 -3.16 -1.29
CA PRO A 32 29.67 -3.08 -2.51
C PRO A 32 30.10 -1.65 -2.89
N ALA A 33 29.65 -0.61 -2.18
CA ALA A 33 30.08 0.76 -2.47
C ALA A 33 31.58 0.95 -2.24
N ILE A 34 32.24 1.69 -3.14
CA ILE A 34 33.60 2.17 -2.92
C ILE A 34 33.56 3.12 -1.72
N GLN A 35 34.42 2.86 -0.74
CA GLN A 35 34.42 3.60 0.52
C GLN A 35 35.21 4.90 0.38
N LEU A 36 34.55 6.03 0.66
CA LEU A 36 35.20 7.33 0.77
C LEU A 36 35.90 7.50 2.14
N PRO A 37 36.88 8.41 2.24
CA PRO A 37 37.51 8.74 3.52
C PRO A 37 36.49 9.14 4.60
N ALA A 38 36.80 8.83 5.85
CA ALA A 38 36.00 9.28 6.98
C ALA A 38 36.16 10.80 7.17
N LEU A 39 35.12 11.46 7.69
CA LEU A 39 35.21 12.88 8.01
C LEU A 39 36.24 13.13 9.12
N PRO A 40 37.02 14.22 9.00
CA PRO A 40 37.83 14.70 10.11
C PRO A 40 36.92 15.24 11.23
N ALA A 41 37.47 15.34 12.45
CA ALA A 41 36.67 15.56 13.67
C ALA A 41 36.00 16.95 13.75
N ASP A 42 36.46 17.91 12.96
CA ASP A 42 35.96 19.27 12.85
C ASP A 42 34.77 19.41 11.87
N VAL A 43 34.57 18.43 10.97
CA VAL A 43 33.49 18.46 9.98
C VAL A 43 32.43 17.42 10.32
N THR A 44 31.18 17.86 10.40
CA THR A 44 30.03 16.97 10.63
C THR A 44 29.23 16.78 9.34
N GLU A 45 28.39 15.76 9.32
CA GLU A 45 27.45 15.48 8.22
C GLU A 45 26.44 16.60 7.97
N LEU A 46 26.28 17.51 8.94
CA LEU A 46 25.39 18.68 8.86
C LEU A 46 26.06 19.91 8.26
N THR A 47 27.41 19.94 8.27
CA THR A 47 28.21 21.12 7.93
C THR A 47 29.20 20.86 6.79
N ILE A 48 29.18 19.66 6.20
CA ILE A 48 30.04 19.27 5.09
C ILE A 48 29.76 20.12 3.85
N ASP A 49 30.82 20.60 3.21
CA ASP A 49 30.73 21.34 1.95
C ASP A 49 30.74 20.39 0.74
N ALA A 50 30.08 20.78 -0.34
CA ALA A 50 29.96 19.99 -1.56
C ALA A 50 31.31 19.75 -2.27
N SER A 51 32.33 20.58 -2.01
CA SER A 51 33.68 20.40 -2.54
C SER A 51 34.58 19.48 -1.70
N HIS A 52 34.08 18.95 -0.59
CA HIS A 52 34.87 18.09 0.30
C HIS A 52 35.05 16.69 -0.32
N GLU A 53 36.24 16.08 -0.18
CA GLU A 53 36.54 14.76 -0.77
C GLU A 53 35.64 13.62 -0.24
N SER A 54 35.14 13.77 0.98
CA SER A 54 34.19 12.85 1.62
C SER A 54 32.72 13.24 1.43
N TYR A 55 32.43 14.28 0.64
CA TYR A 55 31.07 14.63 0.25
C TYR A 55 30.54 13.56 -0.69
N ASP A 56 29.37 13.02 -0.35
CA ASP A 56 28.82 11.87 -1.05
C ASP A 56 27.36 12.11 -1.49
N PRO A 57 26.81 11.21 -2.31
CA PRO A 57 25.44 11.35 -2.81
C PRO A 57 24.37 11.37 -1.72
N LEU A 58 24.62 10.80 -0.54
CA LEU A 58 23.62 10.76 0.54
C LEU A 58 23.49 12.13 1.22
N ASP A 59 24.61 12.84 1.35
CA ASP A 59 24.61 14.23 1.84
C ASP A 59 23.86 15.14 0.84
N GLU A 60 24.09 14.94 -0.46
CA GLU A 60 23.34 15.63 -1.52
C GLU A 60 21.84 15.33 -1.50
N ILE A 61 21.45 14.07 -1.39
CA ILE A 61 20.04 13.66 -1.33
C ILE A 61 19.32 14.41 -0.21
N LEU A 62 19.93 14.50 0.99
CA LEU A 62 19.34 15.17 2.14
C LEU A 62 19.30 16.70 1.97
N ALA A 63 20.29 17.29 1.31
CA ALA A 63 20.32 18.72 0.98
C ALA A 63 19.22 19.08 -0.02
N LEU A 64 19.06 18.29 -1.09
CA LEU A 64 18.12 18.56 -2.19
C LEU A 64 16.69 18.09 -1.89
N PHE A 65 16.49 17.20 -0.91
CA PHE A 65 15.19 16.59 -0.57
C PHE A 65 14.05 17.61 -0.45
N ARG A 66 14.22 18.65 0.37
CA ARG A 66 13.16 19.61 0.70
C ARG A 66 12.69 20.38 -0.53
N ALA A 67 13.62 20.77 -1.41
CA ALA A 67 13.28 21.48 -2.63
C ALA A 67 12.68 20.52 -3.66
N ASN A 68 13.29 19.35 -3.84
CA ASN A 68 12.89 18.44 -4.90
C ASN A 68 11.54 17.75 -4.66
N THR A 69 11.14 17.55 -3.40
CA THR A 69 9.87 16.89 -3.04
C THR A 69 8.62 17.58 -3.60
N PHE A 70 8.72 18.85 -4.01
CA PHE A 70 7.60 19.59 -4.62
C PHE A 70 7.40 19.29 -6.12
N PHE A 71 8.39 18.73 -6.82
CA PHE A 71 8.29 18.51 -8.26
C PHE A 71 7.54 17.23 -8.61
N ARG A 72 6.65 17.35 -9.60
CA ARG A 72 5.90 16.22 -10.18
C ARG A 72 6.62 15.60 -11.38
N ASN A 73 7.38 16.41 -12.11
CA ASN A 73 8.16 16.00 -13.27
C ASN A 73 9.63 16.23 -12.95
N PHE A 74 10.47 15.25 -13.29
CA PHE A 74 11.91 15.32 -13.14
C PHE A 74 12.54 14.73 -14.40
N GLU A 75 13.28 15.55 -15.14
CA GLU A 75 14.02 15.10 -16.32
C GLU A 75 15.31 14.42 -15.85
N ILE A 76 15.58 13.20 -16.34
CA ILE A 76 16.76 12.45 -15.89
C ILE A 76 17.91 12.78 -16.82
N LYS A 77 18.94 13.47 -16.32
CA LYS A 77 20.11 13.87 -17.13
C LYS A 77 21.19 12.78 -17.18
N GLY A 78 21.23 11.92 -16.18
CA GLY A 78 22.24 10.86 -16.10
C GLY A 78 21.98 9.84 -15.00
N PRO A 79 22.90 8.88 -14.84
CA PRO A 79 22.74 7.80 -13.87
C PRO A 79 22.84 8.28 -12.40
N ALA A 80 23.59 9.34 -12.10
CA ALA A 80 23.62 9.94 -10.77
C ALA A 80 22.26 10.50 -10.31
N ASP A 81 21.48 11.11 -11.23
CA ASP A 81 20.11 11.56 -10.94
C ASP A 81 19.20 10.41 -10.50
N ARG A 82 19.46 9.18 -10.93
CA ARG A 82 18.67 8.01 -10.55
C ARG A 82 18.92 7.57 -9.12
N VAL A 83 20.16 7.72 -8.66
CA VAL A 83 20.54 7.56 -7.25
C VAL A 83 19.84 8.63 -6.42
N LEU A 84 19.86 9.88 -6.88
CA LEU A 84 19.16 11.00 -6.24
C LEU A 84 17.65 10.77 -6.13
N ILE A 85 16.99 10.36 -7.22
CA ILE A 85 15.56 10.05 -7.26
C ILE A 85 15.22 8.94 -6.25
N TYR A 86 15.97 7.83 -6.28
CA TYR A 86 15.77 6.73 -5.35
C TYR A 86 15.91 7.19 -3.90
N GLY A 87 16.97 7.94 -3.62
CA GLY A 87 17.25 8.52 -2.31
C GLY A 87 16.11 9.39 -1.79
N ILE A 88 15.60 10.33 -2.60
CA ILE A 88 14.49 11.22 -2.22
C ILE A 88 13.22 10.43 -1.90
N LEU A 89 12.89 9.41 -2.70
CA LEU A 89 11.74 8.55 -2.43
C LEU A 89 11.92 7.74 -1.14
N TYR A 90 13.14 7.29 -0.86
CA TYR A 90 13.46 6.57 0.37
C TYR A 90 13.40 7.48 1.61
N VAL A 91 13.94 8.71 1.54
CA VAL A 91 13.81 9.72 2.60
C VAL A 91 12.33 9.94 2.94
N SER A 92 11.48 10.08 1.92
CA SER A 92 10.03 10.27 2.11
C SER A 92 9.39 9.13 2.90
N ASP A 93 9.77 7.88 2.60
CA ASP A 93 9.22 6.71 3.28
C ASP A 93 9.71 6.61 4.73
N VAL A 94 11.02 6.75 4.95
CA VAL A 94 11.63 6.73 6.29
C VAL A 94 11.06 7.84 7.18
N LEU A 95 10.95 9.06 6.65
CA LEU A 95 10.37 10.19 7.35
C LEU A 95 8.91 9.92 7.75
N GLY A 96 8.17 9.20 6.90
CA GLY A 96 6.81 8.77 7.21
C GLY A 96 6.70 7.67 8.28
N LYS A 97 7.82 7.08 8.74
CA LYS A 97 7.84 6.16 9.90
C LYS A 97 8.00 6.91 11.23
N ILE A 98 8.53 8.13 11.20
CA ILE A 98 8.74 8.97 12.37
C ILE A 98 7.43 9.71 12.69
N LYS A 99 6.88 9.49 13.88
CA LYS A 99 5.63 10.13 14.33
C LYS A 99 5.91 11.36 15.21
N PRO A 100 5.02 12.35 15.24
CA PRO A 100 5.10 13.43 16.22
C PRO A 100 5.17 12.86 17.64
N GLY A 101 6.10 13.36 18.46
CA GLY A 101 6.29 12.93 19.85
C GLY A 101 7.09 11.63 20.04
N MET A 102 7.53 10.98 18.97
CA MET A 102 8.40 9.79 19.05
C MET A 102 9.80 10.19 19.52
N THR A 103 10.36 9.49 20.50
CA THR A 103 11.74 9.76 20.97
C THR A 103 12.77 9.32 19.92
N ARG A 104 14.01 9.85 20.01
CA ARG A 104 15.09 9.48 19.08
C ARG A 104 15.31 7.97 19.01
N ARG A 105 15.32 7.29 20.17
CA ARG A 105 15.54 5.82 20.26
C ARG A 105 14.41 5.02 19.62
N GLU A 106 13.16 5.43 19.82
CA GLU A 106 12.01 4.77 19.19
C GLU A 106 12.04 4.97 17.67
N ALA A 107 12.34 6.19 17.21
CA ALA A 107 12.48 6.49 15.80
C ALA A 107 13.63 5.71 15.17
N GLU A 108 14.78 5.60 15.84
CA GLU A 108 15.92 4.81 15.40
C GLU A 108 15.54 3.35 15.18
N LYS A 109 14.83 2.72 16.12
CA LYS A 109 14.32 1.36 15.94
C LYS A 109 13.38 1.24 14.74
N ALA A 110 12.42 2.16 14.59
CA ALA A 110 11.45 2.11 13.50
C ALA A 110 12.10 2.32 12.11
N VAL A 111 13.02 3.27 12.03
CA VAL A 111 13.74 3.64 10.81
C VAL A 111 14.73 2.54 10.42
N MET A 112 15.51 2.02 11.36
CA MET A 112 16.51 0.99 11.09
C MET A 112 15.87 -0.34 10.69
N ASN A 113 14.73 -0.71 11.30
CA ASN A 113 13.94 -1.86 10.86
C ASN A 113 13.53 -1.75 9.38
N SER A 114 13.20 -0.54 8.91
CA SER A 114 12.85 -0.31 7.51
C SER A 114 14.07 -0.26 6.58
N ALA A 115 15.25 0.09 7.11
CA ALA A 115 16.50 0.12 6.35
C ALA A 115 17.10 -1.28 6.14
N LEU A 116 16.91 -2.17 7.11
CA LEU A 116 17.38 -3.56 7.10
C LEU A 116 16.44 -4.53 6.37
N ASP A 117 15.23 -4.10 6.02
CA ASP A 117 14.30 -4.91 5.25
C ASP A 117 14.89 -5.26 3.88
N THR A 118 15.04 -6.56 3.59
CA THR A 118 15.59 -7.09 2.33
C THR A 118 14.54 -7.24 1.24
N ASN A 119 13.24 -7.17 1.57
CA ASN A 119 12.12 -7.43 0.67
C ASN A 119 11.68 -6.20 -0.13
N PHE A 120 12.57 -5.24 -0.34
CA PHE A 120 12.27 -4.08 -1.18
C PHE A 120 12.44 -4.37 -2.67
N ALA A 121 11.63 -3.69 -3.46
CA ALA A 121 11.70 -3.76 -4.92
C ALA A 121 12.92 -2.98 -5.45
N ILE A 122 13.67 -3.61 -6.36
CA ILE A 122 14.71 -2.98 -7.18
C ILE A 122 14.21 -2.76 -8.62
N PRO A 123 14.90 -1.96 -9.46
CA PRO A 123 14.57 -1.87 -10.87
C PRO A 123 14.39 -3.25 -11.53
N GLY A 124 13.29 -3.43 -12.26
CA GLY A 124 12.90 -4.71 -12.86
C GLY A 124 11.86 -5.50 -12.04
N ASP A 125 11.77 -5.29 -10.72
CA ASP A 125 10.76 -5.93 -9.90
C ASP A 125 9.38 -5.29 -10.14
N ALA A 126 8.31 -6.09 -10.15
CA ALA A 126 6.94 -5.60 -10.37
C ALA A 126 6.50 -4.53 -9.34
N GLY A 127 7.06 -4.57 -8.13
CA GLY A 127 6.79 -3.60 -7.07
C GLY A 127 7.52 -2.26 -7.22
N PHE A 128 8.44 -2.11 -8.17
CA PHE A 128 9.24 -0.89 -8.32
C PHE A 128 8.47 0.19 -9.11
N PRO A 129 8.19 1.37 -8.51
CA PRO A 129 7.25 2.36 -9.05
C PRO A 129 7.74 3.12 -10.30
N LEU A 130 9.01 2.94 -10.67
CA LEU A 130 9.71 3.70 -11.71
C LEU A 130 10.37 2.81 -12.78
N ASN A 131 9.85 1.61 -13.02
CA ASN A 131 10.39 0.68 -14.04
C ASN A 131 10.43 1.26 -15.47
N GLN A 132 9.62 2.28 -15.79
CA GLN A 132 9.69 2.95 -17.09
C GLN A 132 10.94 3.81 -17.26
N ALA A 133 11.49 4.31 -16.14
CA ALA A 133 12.67 5.14 -16.16
C ALA A 133 13.93 4.31 -15.89
N PHE A 134 13.86 3.28 -15.04
CA PHE A 134 15.02 2.52 -14.58
C PHE A 134 15.15 1.21 -15.36
N GLU A 135 16.38 0.83 -15.68
CA GLU A 135 16.68 -0.41 -16.37
C GLU A 135 16.91 -1.53 -15.35
N ALA A 136 16.36 -2.72 -15.65
CA ALA A 136 16.57 -3.89 -14.83
C ALA A 136 18.05 -4.33 -14.86
N PRO A 137 18.58 -4.89 -13.76
CA PRO A 137 19.90 -5.51 -13.78
C PRO A 137 19.99 -6.60 -14.87
N PRO A 138 21.11 -6.68 -15.61
CA PRO A 138 21.24 -7.61 -16.74
C PRO A 138 21.23 -9.09 -16.32
N ASP A 139 21.72 -9.39 -15.11
CA ASP A 139 21.86 -10.76 -14.61
C ASP A 139 21.61 -10.84 -13.09
N ARG A 140 21.42 -12.07 -12.60
CA ARG A 140 21.11 -12.33 -11.18
C ARG A 140 22.20 -11.84 -10.22
N ASN A 141 23.47 -11.89 -10.61
CA ASN A 141 24.56 -11.43 -9.75
C ASN A 141 24.56 -9.90 -9.66
N SER A 142 24.39 -9.21 -10.80
CA SER A 142 24.25 -7.75 -10.82
C SER A 142 23.02 -7.28 -10.00
N ALA A 143 21.91 -8.03 -10.03
CA ALA A 143 20.74 -7.74 -9.21
C ALA A 143 21.02 -7.84 -7.71
N GLU A 144 21.81 -8.83 -7.30
CA GLU A 144 22.23 -9.01 -5.91
C GLU A 144 23.18 -7.89 -5.46
N VAL A 145 24.17 -7.54 -6.28
CA VAL A 145 25.07 -6.41 -6.00
C VAL A 145 24.29 -5.10 -5.87
N LEU A 146 23.33 -4.84 -6.78
CA LEU A 146 22.49 -3.64 -6.70
C LEU A 146 21.65 -3.63 -5.41
N ARG A 147 21.06 -4.77 -5.03
CA ARG A 147 20.29 -4.89 -3.78
C ARG A 147 21.18 -4.61 -2.57
N GLN A 148 22.39 -5.13 -2.53
CA GLN A 148 23.35 -4.86 -1.44
C GLN A 148 23.78 -3.39 -1.39
N TYR A 149 24.07 -2.77 -2.54
CA TYR A 149 24.39 -1.35 -2.64
C TYR A 149 23.25 -0.47 -2.11
N ILE A 150 22.02 -0.74 -2.55
CA ILE A 150 20.85 0.00 -2.10
C ILE A 150 20.60 -0.21 -0.58
N MET A 151 20.77 -1.42 -0.08
CA MET A 151 20.63 -1.71 1.36
C MET A 151 21.69 -0.95 2.19
N GLN A 152 22.91 -0.82 1.68
CA GLN A 152 23.96 0.00 2.28
C GLN A 152 23.58 1.48 2.29
N MET A 153 23.13 2.04 1.16
CA MET A 153 22.62 3.41 1.07
C MET A 153 21.49 3.68 2.06
N ARG A 154 20.52 2.75 2.17
CA ARG A 154 19.35 2.89 3.04
C ARG A 154 19.75 3.05 4.50
N GLN A 155 20.66 2.22 5.00
CA GLN A 155 21.11 2.27 6.39
C GLN A 155 21.84 3.57 6.73
N GLU A 156 22.76 4.00 5.86
CA GLU A 156 23.49 5.26 6.06
C GLU A 156 22.55 6.47 5.98
N LEU A 157 21.69 6.52 4.95
CA LEU A 157 20.76 7.63 4.76
C LEU A 157 19.73 7.73 5.89
N ALA A 158 19.25 6.59 6.40
CA ALA A 158 18.39 6.51 7.58
C ALA A 158 19.06 7.12 8.82
N THR A 159 20.31 6.75 9.09
CA THR A 159 21.11 7.26 10.21
C THR A 159 21.33 8.78 10.09
N ARG A 160 21.74 9.25 8.91
CA ARG A 160 21.99 10.67 8.62
C ARG A 160 20.73 11.52 8.68
N LEU A 161 19.58 10.94 8.31
CA LEU A 161 18.28 11.60 8.43
C LEU A 161 17.90 11.76 9.91
N LEU A 162 18.09 10.73 10.75
CA LEU A 162 17.81 10.83 12.19
C LEU A 162 18.64 11.93 12.85
N ASN A 163 19.93 12.05 12.49
CA ASN A 163 20.80 13.13 12.96
C ASN A 163 20.24 14.52 12.60
N ARG A 164 19.63 14.67 11.42
CA ARG A 164 19.00 15.93 10.97
C ARG A 164 17.63 16.20 11.60
N VAL A 165 16.84 15.16 11.84
CA VAL A 165 15.47 15.28 12.40
C VAL A 165 15.49 15.58 13.91
N TYR A 166 16.50 15.08 14.62
CA TYR A 166 16.68 15.25 16.07
C TYR A 166 17.87 16.15 16.42
N ALA A 167 18.26 17.06 15.52
CA ALA A 167 19.41 17.95 15.70
C ALA A 167 19.28 18.88 16.91
N ASP A 168 18.05 19.26 17.29
CA ASP A 168 17.80 20.27 18.33
C ASP A 168 17.94 19.74 19.77
N GLU A 169 18.42 18.49 19.98
CA GLU A 169 18.62 17.80 21.28
C GLU A 169 17.38 17.71 22.21
N THR A 170 16.23 18.23 21.79
CA THR A 170 14.95 18.20 22.51
C THR A 170 14.32 16.79 22.63
N ASN A 171 15.00 15.76 22.11
CA ASN A 171 14.51 14.38 21.97
C ASN A 171 13.14 14.28 21.28
N THR A 172 12.76 15.30 20.49
CA THR A 172 11.52 15.34 19.72
C THR A 172 11.84 15.61 18.25
N PRO A 173 11.07 15.04 17.31
CA PRO A 173 11.36 15.17 15.89
C PRO A 173 11.01 16.56 15.39
N SER A 174 11.86 17.13 14.55
CA SER A 174 11.68 18.46 13.96
C SER A 174 10.38 18.55 13.14
N LYS A 175 9.51 19.50 13.53
CA LYS A 175 8.25 19.79 12.82
C LYS A 175 8.48 20.17 11.35
N TRP A 176 9.62 20.80 11.05
CA TRP A 176 9.97 21.27 9.72
C TRP A 176 10.25 20.10 8.79
N TRP A 177 10.93 19.07 9.28
CA TRP A 177 11.09 17.81 8.57
C TRP A 177 9.76 17.07 8.43
N LEU A 178 9.01 16.87 9.52
CA LEU A 178 7.75 16.12 9.47
C LEU A 178 6.67 16.73 8.56
N SER A 179 6.76 18.04 8.25
CA SER A 179 5.85 18.72 7.32
C SER A 179 5.87 18.15 5.88
N TYR A 180 6.93 17.42 5.51
CA TYR A 180 7.09 16.81 4.18
C TYR A 180 6.47 15.41 4.05
N THR A 181 6.05 14.77 5.15
CA THR A 181 5.53 13.38 5.16
C THR A 181 4.33 13.11 4.25
N LYS A 182 3.50 14.13 3.98
CA LYS A 182 2.31 14.01 3.11
C LYS A 182 2.62 14.25 1.63
N ARG A 183 3.83 14.71 1.30
CA ARG A 183 4.21 15.06 -0.06
C ARG A 183 4.89 13.86 -0.73
N LYS A 184 4.71 13.75 -2.04
CA LYS A 184 5.26 12.65 -2.85
C LYS A 184 6.01 13.24 -4.04
N PHE A 185 7.33 13.08 -4.02
CA PHE A 185 8.17 13.41 -5.17
C PHE A 185 7.70 12.61 -6.40
N MET A 186 7.52 13.28 -7.54
CA MET A 186 6.97 12.70 -8.78
C MET A 186 5.57 12.05 -8.64
N GLY A 187 4.87 12.28 -7.52
CA GLY A 187 3.65 11.53 -7.20
C GLY A 187 3.88 10.03 -6.93
N LYS A 188 5.14 9.60 -6.74
CA LYS A 188 5.53 8.19 -6.53
C LYS A 188 5.96 7.93 -5.09
N ALA A 189 6.00 6.66 -4.70
CA ALA A 189 6.50 6.20 -3.41
C ALA A 189 7.08 4.78 -3.57
N LEU A 190 8.17 4.46 -2.87
CA LEU A 190 8.80 3.12 -2.92
C LEU A 190 7.95 2.05 -2.26
N GLN A 191 7.26 2.40 -1.18
CA GLN A 191 6.22 1.57 -0.60
C GLN A 191 4.87 2.14 -1.06
N VAL A 192 4.04 1.30 -1.67
CA VAL A 192 2.61 1.61 -1.83
C VAL A 192 2.01 1.61 -0.44
N ARG A 193 2.06 2.77 0.23
CA ARG A 193 1.17 2.99 1.37
C ARG A 193 -0.22 3.10 0.77
N THR A 194 -1.01 2.04 0.88
CA THR A 194 -2.47 2.15 0.96
C THR A 194 -2.81 2.91 2.24
N THR A 195 -2.45 4.20 2.30
CA THR A 195 -3.13 5.11 3.21
C THR A 195 -4.50 5.33 2.62
N VAL A 196 -5.42 4.40 2.87
CA VAL A 196 -6.81 4.78 3.06
C VAL A 196 -6.76 5.80 4.21
N SER A 197 -7.01 7.06 3.91
CA SER A 197 -7.12 8.10 4.93
C SER A 197 -8.39 7.81 5.72
N TRP A 198 -8.26 6.99 6.78
CA TRP A 198 -9.37 6.57 7.62
C TRP A 198 -10.00 7.71 8.44
N TYR A 199 -9.50 8.94 8.31
CA TYR A 199 -10.02 10.11 9.01
C TYR A 199 -11.08 10.92 8.25
N GLN A 200 -11.46 10.50 7.04
CA GLN A 200 -12.55 11.15 6.28
C GLN A 200 -13.61 10.19 5.74
N HIS A 201 -13.63 8.93 6.19
CA HIS A 201 -14.72 8.02 5.81
C HIS A 201 -15.98 8.33 6.62
N PRO A 202 -17.17 8.50 5.99
CA PRO A 202 -18.46 8.68 6.67
C PRO A 202 -18.89 7.52 7.59
N LEU A 203 -18.08 6.46 7.71
CA LEU A 203 -18.39 5.25 8.46
C LEU A 203 -18.12 5.37 9.97
N LEU A 204 -17.28 6.32 10.41
CA LEU A 204 -17.03 6.55 11.85
C LEU A 204 -18.24 7.16 12.57
N SER A 205 -19.11 7.91 11.87
CA SER A 205 -20.40 8.35 12.41
C SER A 205 -21.43 7.22 12.50
N ILE A 206 -21.32 6.21 11.63
CA ILE A 206 -22.24 5.07 11.59
C ILE A 206 -21.98 4.11 12.76
N LEU A 207 -20.72 3.85 13.11
CA LEU A 207 -20.37 2.97 14.23
C LEU A 207 -20.78 3.51 15.61
N LYS A 208 -20.85 4.84 15.79
CA LYS A 208 -21.33 5.46 17.03
C LYS A 208 -22.85 5.41 17.21
N THR A 209 -23.59 5.20 16.12
CA THR A 209 -25.06 5.27 16.13
C THR A 209 -25.69 3.89 16.41
N TYR A 210 -24.97 2.79 16.19
CA TYR A 210 -25.55 1.43 16.19
C TYR A 210 -24.84 0.37 17.06
N CYS A 211 -23.82 0.70 17.84
CA CYS A 211 -23.15 -0.28 18.71
C CYS A 211 -23.25 0.08 20.19
N THR A 212 -23.70 -0.88 21.01
CA THR A 212 -23.55 -0.82 22.46
C THR A 212 -22.09 -1.09 22.85
N PRO A 213 -21.62 -0.67 24.05
CA PRO A 213 -20.19 -0.60 24.40
C PRO A 213 -19.41 -1.91 24.27
N THR A 214 -20.09 -3.05 24.29
CA THR A 214 -19.51 -4.40 24.24
C THR A 214 -19.15 -4.87 22.82
N GLN A 215 -19.82 -4.41 21.76
CA GLN A 215 -19.55 -4.83 20.36
C GLN A 215 -18.34 -4.10 19.72
N SER A 216 -17.90 -3.00 20.31
CA SER A 216 -16.79 -2.17 19.81
C SER A 216 -15.41 -2.84 19.88
N ARG A 217 -15.24 -3.86 20.75
CA ARG A 217 -13.94 -4.55 20.92
C ARG A 217 -13.68 -5.58 19.82
N ASP A 218 -14.69 -6.30 19.38
CA ASP A 218 -14.54 -7.38 18.40
C ASP A 218 -14.34 -6.85 16.97
N ILE A 219 -14.93 -5.70 16.64
CA ILE A 219 -14.76 -5.04 15.34
C ILE A 219 -13.35 -4.42 15.21
N LEU A 220 -12.75 -3.98 16.31
CA LEU A 220 -11.38 -3.45 16.32
C LEU A 220 -10.32 -4.54 16.04
N ILE A 221 -10.64 -5.79 16.38
CA ILE A 221 -9.78 -6.95 16.13
C ILE A 221 -9.85 -7.30 14.63
N ILE A 222 -11.05 -7.35 14.04
CA ILE A 222 -11.25 -7.69 12.61
C ILE A 222 -10.57 -6.66 11.66
N LEU A 223 -10.57 -5.37 12.02
CA LEU A 223 -9.91 -4.32 11.23
C LEU A 223 -8.38 -4.34 11.32
N ASN A 224 -7.80 -4.92 12.38
CA ASN A 224 -6.34 -5.03 12.52
C ASN A 224 -5.77 -6.23 11.73
N THR A 225 -6.52 -7.32 11.60
CA THR A 225 -6.07 -8.53 10.88
C THR A 225 -6.04 -8.35 9.36
N THR A 226 -6.86 -7.45 8.81
CA THR A 226 -6.91 -7.14 7.36
C THR A 226 -5.76 -6.26 6.86
N ALA A 227 -4.90 -5.75 7.74
CA ALA A 227 -3.70 -5.00 7.35
C ALA A 227 -2.58 -5.88 6.79
N LEU A 228 -2.67 -7.22 6.88
CA LEU A 228 -1.57 -8.13 6.58
C LEU A 228 -1.70 -8.93 5.26
N PHE A 229 -2.82 -8.86 4.53
CA PHE A 229 -3.08 -9.84 3.45
C PHE A 229 -3.13 -9.35 2.00
N PHE A 230 -2.92 -8.06 1.70
CA PHE A 230 -2.80 -7.61 0.31
C PHE A 230 -1.34 -7.69 -0.19
N GLN A 231 -0.89 -8.90 -0.50
CA GLN A 231 0.33 -9.10 -1.28
C GLN A 231 0.28 -10.42 -2.06
N LYS A 232 -0.24 -10.39 -3.31
CA LYS A 232 0.20 -11.31 -4.38
C LYS A 232 -0.01 -10.68 -5.78
N PRO A 233 0.91 -10.96 -6.74
CA PRO A 233 1.02 -10.23 -8.01
C PRO A 233 0.21 -10.87 -9.14
N SER A 234 -0.33 -10.05 -10.05
CA SER A 234 -0.99 -10.49 -11.28
C SER A 234 0.05 -10.81 -12.38
N LEU A 235 -0.07 -12.01 -12.94
CA LEU A 235 0.55 -12.41 -14.21
C LEU A 235 -0.15 -11.67 -15.34
N GLY A 236 0.62 -11.05 -16.24
CA GLY A 236 0.10 -10.23 -17.32
C GLY A 236 -0.36 -11.03 -18.54
N MET A 237 -1.18 -10.40 -19.39
CA MET A 237 -1.02 -10.45 -20.84
C MET A 237 -1.86 -9.40 -21.56
N THR A 238 -1.36 -9.08 -22.74
CA THR A 238 -1.62 -7.96 -23.65
C THR A 238 -2.89 -8.08 -24.51
N ARG A 239 -3.63 -6.96 -24.68
CA ARG A 239 -4.10 -6.35 -25.95
C ARG A 239 -5.41 -5.58 -25.71
N THR A 240 -5.44 -4.32 -26.14
CA THR A 240 -6.66 -3.51 -26.33
C THR A 240 -7.43 -3.97 -27.56
N PRO A 241 -8.77 -3.78 -27.57
CA PRO A 241 -9.30 -2.83 -28.55
C PRO A 241 -10.36 -1.87 -27.98
N SER A 242 -10.40 -0.70 -28.60
CA SER A 242 -11.33 0.43 -28.45
C SER A 242 -12.76 0.14 -28.89
N LEU A 243 -13.78 0.67 -28.19
CA LEU A 243 -15.11 1.06 -28.69
C LEU A 243 -15.67 2.12 -27.70
N VAL A 244 -15.91 3.40 -28.02
CA VAL A 244 -16.87 4.00 -28.97
C VAL A 244 -18.30 3.46 -28.82
N GLY A 245 -19.11 4.22 -28.07
CA GLY A 245 -20.53 4.55 -28.30
C GLY A 245 -21.55 3.45 -28.65
N GLY A 246 -22.59 3.33 -27.80
CA GLY A 246 -23.93 2.92 -28.22
C GLY A 246 -24.67 1.94 -27.30
N SER A 247 -25.72 2.45 -26.63
CA SER A 247 -26.98 1.84 -26.14
C SER A 247 -27.04 0.38 -25.61
N PRO A 248 -27.79 0.12 -24.50
CA PRO A 248 -27.84 -1.17 -23.82
C PRO A 248 -28.91 -2.10 -24.41
N ALA A 249 -28.51 -3.04 -25.26
CA ALA A 249 -29.38 -4.14 -25.68
C ALA A 249 -28.57 -5.28 -26.29
N ALA A 250 -27.85 -6.06 -25.48
CA ALA A 250 -27.48 -7.47 -25.74
C ALA A 250 -26.46 -7.97 -24.69
N PHE A 251 -26.94 -8.40 -23.52
CA PHE A 251 -26.19 -9.32 -22.64
C PHE A 251 -27.07 -10.50 -22.18
N ASN A 252 -28.17 -10.76 -22.90
CA ASN A 252 -28.97 -11.97 -22.72
C ASN A 252 -28.32 -13.12 -23.50
N ALA A 253 -27.31 -13.75 -22.91
CA ALA A 253 -26.94 -15.16 -23.05
C ALA A 253 -25.48 -15.34 -22.63
N TRP A 254 -25.24 -15.76 -21.39
CA TRP A 254 -24.03 -16.54 -21.10
C TRP A 254 -24.37 -17.76 -20.24
N PRO A 255 -23.86 -18.96 -20.55
CA PRO A 255 -24.20 -20.18 -19.83
C PRO A 255 -23.57 -20.16 -18.43
N TYR A 256 -24.29 -20.76 -17.49
CA TYR A 256 -23.79 -21.15 -16.17
C TYR A 256 -22.45 -21.89 -16.31
N VAL A 257 -21.34 -21.24 -15.95
CA VAL A 257 -20.03 -21.90 -15.81
C VAL A 257 -19.83 -22.17 -14.33
N GLN A 258 -19.80 -23.44 -13.95
CA GLN A 258 -19.36 -23.90 -12.63
C GLN A 258 -17.85 -23.64 -12.50
N GLY A 259 -17.46 -22.51 -11.92
CA GLY A 259 -16.09 -22.15 -11.56
C GLY A 259 -15.97 -21.98 -10.04
N GLY A 260 -14.92 -22.54 -9.42
CA GLY A 260 -14.86 -22.83 -7.99
C GLY A 260 -14.26 -21.74 -7.10
N VAL A 261 -14.75 -21.73 -5.85
CA VAL A 261 -14.37 -20.90 -4.69
C VAL A 261 -12.90 -21.10 -4.29
N SER A 262 -11.94 -20.54 -5.04
CA SER A 262 -10.51 -20.75 -4.81
C SER A 262 -9.73 -19.49 -4.35
N GLY A 263 -10.38 -18.32 -4.25
CA GLY A 263 -9.73 -17.05 -3.87
C GLY A 263 -9.69 -16.69 -2.38
N TRP A 264 -10.33 -17.46 -1.49
CA TRP A 264 -10.70 -16.99 -0.14
C TRP A 264 -9.92 -17.59 1.04
N HIS A 265 -9.06 -18.59 0.82
CA HIS A 265 -8.43 -19.42 1.88
C HIS A 265 -7.34 -18.74 2.73
N GLY A 266 -7.08 -17.44 2.57
CA GLY A 266 -5.95 -16.75 3.21
C GLY A 266 -6.33 -15.55 4.07
N MET A 267 -7.43 -15.57 4.84
CA MET A 267 -7.92 -14.35 5.51
C MET A 267 -8.18 -14.48 7.02
N ILE A 268 -7.72 -15.53 7.69
CA ILE A 268 -8.17 -15.83 9.05
C ILE A 268 -6.96 -16.12 9.98
N ASP A 269 -7.03 -15.57 11.19
CA ASP A 269 -6.13 -15.85 12.33
C ASP A 269 -6.96 -15.97 13.62
N ASP A 270 -6.46 -16.80 14.54
CA ASP A 270 -7.18 -17.67 15.46
C ASP A 270 -7.43 -17.05 16.86
N SER A 271 -7.74 -15.75 16.92
CA SER A 271 -7.88 -15.02 18.20
C SER A 271 -9.23 -14.36 18.42
N THR A 272 -10.27 -15.15 18.72
CA THR A 272 -11.47 -14.62 19.41
C THR A 272 -12.25 -15.72 20.15
N ARG A 273 -12.21 -15.72 21.50
CA ARG A 273 -13.18 -16.44 22.33
C ARG A 273 -14.43 -15.58 22.51
N PHE A 274 -15.60 -16.11 22.18
CA PHE A 274 -16.89 -15.45 22.38
C PHE A 274 -17.65 -16.01 23.60
N THR A 275 -18.12 -15.11 24.47
CA THR A 275 -19.13 -15.39 25.50
C THR A 275 -20.51 -14.93 25.02
N SER A 276 -21.51 -15.82 25.08
CA SER A 276 -22.91 -15.56 24.69
C SER A 276 -23.63 -14.64 25.71
N HIS A 277 -24.45 -13.72 25.21
CA HIS A 277 -25.25 -12.80 26.03
C HIS A 277 -26.72 -13.19 26.21
N ASN A 278 -27.15 -14.38 25.77
CA ASN A 278 -28.49 -14.89 26.06
C ASN A 278 -28.40 -16.41 26.23
N GLY A 279 -28.82 -16.92 27.40
CA GLY A 279 -28.70 -18.33 27.83
C GLY A 279 -29.53 -19.34 27.03
N ARG A 280 -29.41 -19.34 25.70
CA ARG A 280 -29.79 -20.45 24.83
C ARG A 280 -28.59 -20.75 23.94
N GLU A 281 -27.95 -21.88 24.20
CA GLU A 281 -26.92 -22.44 23.34
C GLU A 281 -27.50 -22.72 21.95
N PRO A 282 -26.85 -22.28 20.85
CA PRO A 282 -27.13 -22.82 19.54
C PRO A 282 -26.70 -24.29 19.53
N CYS A 283 -27.64 -25.19 19.23
CA CYS A 283 -27.35 -26.60 18.98
C CYS A 283 -26.58 -26.76 17.66
N PHE A 284 -25.28 -26.51 17.69
CA PHE A 284 -24.30 -27.17 16.83
C PHE A 284 -23.16 -27.58 17.75
N GLY A 285 -23.02 -28.89 17.94
CA GLY A 285 -21.98 -29.44 18.79
C GLY A 285 -20.59 -29.07 18.27
N ALA A 286 -19.69 -28.85 19.23
CA ALA A 286 -18.28 -28.51 19.08
C ALA A 286 -18.00 -27.03 18.70
N GLN A 287 -17.10 -26.42 19.49
CA GLN A 287 -16.49 -25.12 19.24
C GLN A 287 -15.72 -25.19 17.91
N LEU A 288 -16.38 -24.89 16.80
CA LEU A 288 -15.72 -24.62 15.53
C LEU A 288 -15.08 -23.22 15.59
N SER A 289 -13.83 -23.11 15.15
CA SER A 289 -13.15 -21.83 15.04
C SER A 289 -13.87 -20.94 14.00
N LEU A 290 -13.71 -19.62 14.10
CA LEU A 290 -14.24 -18.67 13.10
C LEU A 290 -13.77 -19.03 11.68
N GLU A 291 -12.59 -19.63 11.63
CA GLU A 291 -11.86 -20.13 10.47
C GLU A 291 -12.55 -21.31 9.81
N GLU A 292 -12.91 -22.32 10.62
CA GLU A 292 -13.67 -23.48 10.18
C GLU A 292 -15.09 -23.08 9.73
N ALA A 293 -15.77 -22.21 10.49
CA ALA A 293 -17.10 -21.74 10.12
C ALA A 293 -17.11 -20.94 8.81
N VAL A 294 -16.09 -20.11 8.53
CA VAL A 294 -15.98 -19.39 7.26
C VAL A 294 -15.62 -20.35 6.12
N SER A 295 -14.71 -21.31 6.35
CA SER A 295 -14.36 -22.36 5.40
C SER A 295 -15.56 -23.22 5.01
N ASP A 296 -16.45 -23.57 5.95
CA ASP A 296 -17.64 -24.36 5.69
C ASP A 296 -18.75 -23.58 4.97
N LEU A 297 -18.79 -22.26 5.19
CA LEU A 297 -19.78 -21.36 4.58
C LEU A 297 -19.40 -20.94 3.16
N LEU A 298 -18.10 -20.78 2.86
CA LEU A 298 -17.60 -20.37 1.55
C LEU A 298 -18.13 -21.21 0.37
N PRO A 299 -18.17 -22.56 0.44
CA PRO A 299 -18.77 -23.42 -0.59
C PRO A 299 -20.29 -23.23 -0.78
N LEU A 300 -20.97 -22.68 0.23
CA LEU A 300 -22.42 -22.44 0.22
C LEU A 300 -22.76 -21.02 -0.25
N MET A 301 -21.75 -20.20 -0.53
CA MET A 301 -21.92 -18.84 -1.01
C MET A 301 -22.50 -18.85 -2.44
N PRO A 302 -23.54 -18.06 -2.72
CA PRO A 302 -24.11 -17.95 -4.06
C PRO A 302 -23.05 -17.59 -5.11
N PRO A 303 -23.05 -18.26 -6.28
CA PRO A 303 -22.11 -17.97 -7.39
C PRO A 303 -22.20 -16.53 -7.91
N LEU A 304 -23.31 -15.83 -7.63
CA LEU A 304 -23.52 -14.43 -7.99
C LEU A 304 -22.54 -13.46 -7.28
N PHE A 305 -21.79 -13.94 -6.28
CA PHE A 305 -20.79 -13.17 -5.55
C PHE A 305 -19.35 -13.45 -6.01
N ASP A 306 -19.18 -14.01 -7.19
CA ASP A 306 -17.85 -14.17 -7.78
C ASP A 306 -17.26 -12.80 -8.20
N THR A 307 -15.94 -12.73 -8.34
CA THR A 307 -15.20 -11.52 -8.76
C THR A 307 -14.99 -11.44 -10.27
N ASP A 308 -15.38 -12.48 -10.99
CA ASP A 308 -15.07 -12.67 -12.40
C ASP A 308 -15.99 -11.84 -13.31
N LEU A 309 -15.66 -10.55 -13.45
CA LEU A 309 -16.19 -9.71 -14.51
C LEU A 309 -15.33 -9.83 -15.78
N PRO A 310 -15.94 -9.71 -16.99
CA PRO A 310 -15.18 -9.46 -18.20
C PRO A 310 -14.37 -8.15 -18.05
N PRO A 311 -13.27 -7.97 -18.79
CA PRO A 311 -12.40 -6.80 -18.64
C PRO A 311 -13.19 -5.49 -18.76
N CYS A 312 -13.33 -4.77 -17.65
CA CYS A 312 -13.94 -3.45 -17.56
C CYS A 312 -12.90 -2.41 -17.12
N ASP A 313 -13.26 -1.12 -17.16
CA ASP A 313 -12.35 -0.08 -16.69
C ASP A 313 -12.02 -0.28 -15.19
N PRO A 314 -10.85 0.21 -14.72
CA PRO A 314 -10.42 -0.03 -13.34
C PRO A 314 -11.37 0.53 -12.27
N ILE A 315 -12.17 1.55 -12.60
CA ILE A 315 -13.12 2.15 -11.65
C ILE A 315 -14.33 1.24 -11.50
N SER A 316 -14.89 0.76 -12.61
CA SER A 316 -15.99 -0.21 -12.64
C SER A 316 -15.62 -1.52 -11.95
N GLN A 317 -14.41 -2.05 -12.21
CA GLN A 317 -13.92 -3.28 -11.56
C GLN A 317 -13.85 -3.08 -10.04
N LYS A 318 -13.24 -1.97 -9.59
CA LYS A 318 -13.10 -1.67 -8.17
C LYS A 318 -14.46 -1.42 -7.49
N ALA A 319 -15.40 -0.80 -8.20
CA ALA A 319 -16.76 -0.58 -7.73
C ALA A 319 -17.50 -1.90 -7.52
N TYR A 320 -17.42 -2.81 -8.50
CA TYR A 320 -18.00 -4.14 -8.40
C TYR A 320 -17.45 -4.93 -7.21
N GLU A 321 -16.12 -5.00 -7.08
CA GLU A 321 -15.47 -5.68 -5.95
C GLU A 321 -15.96 -5.15 -4.59
N ASN A 322 -16.12 -3.83 -4.47
CA ASN A 322 -16.61 -3.21 -3.23
C ASN A 322 -18.07 -3.59 -2.92
N VAL A 323 -18.93 -3.67 -3.95
CA VAL A 323 -20.34 -4.06 -3.79
C VAL A 323 -20.44 -5.55 -3.44
N VAL A 324 -19.74 -6.42 -4.17
CA VAL A 324 -19.68 -7.86 -3.90
C VAL A 324 -19.16 -8.13 -2.49
N TRP A 325 -18.10 -7.45 -2.05
CA TRP A 325 -17.58 -7.58 -0.69
C TRP A 325 -18.62 -7.26 0.39
N ARG A 326 -19.40 -6.18 0.21
CA ARG A 326 -20.50 -5.81 1.12
C ARG A 326 -21.59 -6.88 1.16
N LEU A 327 -21.92 -7.45 0.00
CA LEU A 327 -22.89 -8.54 -0.13
C LEU A 327 -22.41 -9.82 0.56
N CYS A 328 -21.13 -10.16 0.44
CA CYS A 328 -20.53 -11.31 1.14
C CYS A 328 -20.60 -11.15 2.66
N ILE A 329 -20.31 -9.96 3.19
CA ILE A 329 -20.44 -9.67 4.63
C ILE A 329 -21.89 -9.84 5.09
N ALA A 330 -22.85 -9.27 4.35
CA ALA A 330 -24.27 -9.37 4.68
C ALA A 330 -24.76 -10.84 4.64
N TRP A 331 -24.29 -11.61 3.66
CA TRP A 331 -24.58 -13.04 3.54
C TRP A 331 -24.02 -13.83 4.72
N MET A 332 -22.74 -13.64 5.06
CA MET A 332 -22.09 -14.33 6.18
C MET A 332 -22.76 -14.04 7.52
N GLN A 333 -23.23 -12.80 7.72
CA GLN A 333 -24.00 -12.45 8.92
C GLN A 333 -25.30 -13.27 9.01
N LYS A 334 -26.04 -13.44 7.91
CA LYS A 334 -27.27 -14.25 7.88
C LYS A 334 -27.02 -15.75 7.98
N ALA A 335 -25.95 -16.23 7.35
CA ALA A 335 -25.51 -17.62 7.41
C ALA A 335 -25.22 -18.08 8.85
N ARG A 336 -24.62 -17.23 9.68
CA ARG A 336 -24.36 -17.50 11.11
C ARG A 336 -25.62 -17.69 11.96
N TYR A 337 -26.78 -17.23 11.50
CA TYR A 337 -28.07 -17.47 12.15
C TYR A 337 -28.78 -18.73 11.62
N GLY A 338 -28.08 -19.58 10.85
CA GLY A 338 -28.56 -20.89 10.39
C GLY A 338 -29.46 -20.86 9.14
N LEU A 339 -29.50 -19.75 8.40
CA LEU A 339 -30.37 -19.58 7.23
C LEU A 339 -29.65 -19.94 5.93
N ILE A 340 -29.41 -21.23 5.68
CA ILE A 340 -28.85 -21.73 4.42
C ILE A 340 -29.63 -22.98 3.96
N PRO A 341 -30.07 -23.07 2.69
CA PRO A 341 -29.98 -22.06 1.64
C PRO A 341 -30.90 -20.87 1.92
N MET A 342 -30.42 -19.64 1.65
CA MET A 342 -31.26 -18.46 1.79
C MET A 342 -32.35 -18.45 0.73
N ARG A 343 -33.57 -18.06 1.12
CA ARG A 343 -34.66 -17.81 0.18
C ARG A 343 -34.30 -16.65 -0.75
N LEU A 344 -34.80 -16.67 -1.99
CA LEU A 344 -34.62 -15.58 -2.95
C LEU A 344 -35.04 -14.22 -2.36
N SER A 345 -36.14 -14.17 -1.61
CA SER A 345 -36.59 -12.96 -0.90
C SER A 345 -35.58 -12.45 0.14
N SER A 346 -34.82 -13.36 0.77
CA SER A 346 -33.75 -12.98 1.68
C SER A 346 -32.53 -12.41 0.95
N ILE A 347 -32.26 -12.87 -0.28
CA ILE A 347 -31.21 -12.36 -1.18
C ILE A 347 -31.59 -10.97 -1.69
N GLN A 348 -32.80 -10.83 -2.26
CA GLN A 348 -33.38 -9.55 -2.71
C GLN A 348 -33.32 -8.50 -1.60
N HIS A 349 -33.70 -8.87 -0.36
CA HIS A 349 -33.64 -7.97 0.77
C HIS A 349 -32.20 -7.52 1.11
N MET A 350 -31.19 -8.40 0.97
CA MET A 350 -29.80 -7.99 1.17
C MET A 350 -29.33 -6.98 0.11
N PHE A 351 -29.73 -7.19 -1.15
CA PHE A 351 -29.34 -6.29 -2.24
C PHE A 351 -29.96 -4.91 -2.03
N ALA A 352 -31.25 -4.87 -1.66
CA ALA A 352 -31.95 -3.64 -1.34
C ALA A 352 -31.35 -2.92 -0.11
N LEU A 353 -30.89 -3.67 0.89
CA LEU A 353 -30.20 -3.09 2.06
C LEU A 353 -28.87 -2.43 1.67
N VAL A 354 -28.05 -3.10 0.85
CA VAL A 354 -26.76 -2.55 0.40
C VAL A 354 -26.98 -1.33 -0.50
N LEU A 355 -27.95 -1.37 -1.41
CA LEU A 355 -28.32 -0.20 -2.23
C LEU A 355 -28.77 0.98 -1.36
N ARG A 356 -29.68 0.74 -0.42
CA ARG A 356 -30.18 1.79 0.49
C ARG A 356 -29.08 2.36 1.37
N GLU A 357 -28.13 1.53 1.80
CA GLU A 357 -26.94 1.98 2.52
C GLU A 357 -26.11 2.93 1.66
N LEU A 358 -25.82 2.54 0.41
CA LEU A 358 -25.08 3.38 -0.52
C LEU A 358 -25.83 4.69 -0.82
N GLU A 359 -27.12 4.66 -1.08
CA GLU A 359 -27.94 5.87 -1.28
C GLU A 359 -27.95 6.81 -0.06
N SER A 360 -27.87 6.24 1.15
CA SER A 360 -27.83 7.03 2.39
C SER A 360 -26.53 7.81 2.57
N ILE A 361 -25.45 7.37 1.92
CA ILE A 361 -24.16 8.06 1.87
C ILE A 361 -24.29 9.20 0.85
N ARG A 362 -25.03 10.25 1.22
CA ARG A 362 -24.98 11.53 0.50
C ARG A 362 -23.52 12.02 0.50
N TRP A 363 -23.12 12.77 -0.52
CA TRP A 363 -21.88 13.58 -0.56
C TRP A 363 -20.60 12.99 -1.19
N SER A 364 -20.68 12.02 -2.10
CA SER A 364 -19.50 11.66 -2.91
C SER A 364 -19.77 11.88 -4.39
N ASP A 365 -19.28 13.01 -4.93
CA ASP A 365 -19.26 13.26 -6.38
C ASP A 365 -18.20 12.40 -7.11
N ASN A 366 -17.63 11.42 -6.41
CA ASN A 366 -16.62 10.51 -6.91
C ASN A 366 -17.24 9.52 -7.91
N GLU A 367 -16.61 9.41 -9.07
CA GLU A 367 -16.93 8.46 -10.14
C GLU A 367 -17.02 7.00 -9.63
N LEU A 368 -16.12 6.59 -8.74
CA LEU A 368 -16.13 5.26 -8.11
C LEU A 368 -17.39 5.00 -7.26
N PHE A 369 -17.97 6.03 -6.68
CA PHE A 369 -19.18 5.90 -5.87
C PHE A 369 -20.43 5.83 -6.74
N LYS A 370 -20.44 6.57 -7.86
CA LYS A 370 -21.50 6.48 -8.88
C LYS A 370 -21.53 5.06 -9.46
N GLU A 371 -20.38 4.50 -9.81
CA GLU A 371 -20.26 3.10 -10.27
C GLU A 371 -20.72 2.07 -9.22
N GLN A 372 -20.45 2.30 -7.92
CA GLN A 372 -20.96 1.42 -6.86
C GLN A 372 -22.49 1.43 -6.76
N LEU A 373 -23.12 2.59 -6.92
CA LEU A 373 -24.58 2.71 -6.97
C LEU A 373 -25.15 2.00 -8.19
N TYR A 374 -24.50 2.10 -9.36
CA TYR A 374 -24.90 1.38 -10.57
C TYR A 374 -24.87 -0.13 -10.37
N TRP A 375 -23.78 -0.67 -9.82
CA TRP A 375 -23.66 -2.11 -9.54
C TRP A 375 -24.68 -2.58 -8.49
N ALA A 376 -24.87 -1.84 -7.40
CA ALA A 376 -25.85 -2.22 -6.38
C ALA A 376 -27.29 -2.21 -6.92
N ALA A 377 -27.64 -1.22 -7.75
CA ALA A 377 -28.94 -1.16 -8.41
C ALA A 377 -29.11 -2.27 -9.46
N TYR A 378 -28.03 -2.65 -10.16
CA TYR A 378 -28.02 -3.80 -11.05
C TYR A 378 -28.35 -5.10 -10.30
N PHE A 379 -27.68 -5.38 -9.17
CA PHE A 379 -27.96 -6.59 -8.38
C PHE A 379 -29.41 -6.64 -7.88
N VAL A 380 -29.97 -5.52 -7.41
CA VAL A 380 -31.39 -5.46 -7.00
C VAL A 380 -32.31 -5.83 -8.16
N ARG A 381 -32.07 -5.24 -9.35
CA ARG A 381 -32.88 -5.47 -10.56
C ARG A 381 -32.80 -6.90 -11.07
N GLU A 382 -31.62 -7.52 -11.04
CA GLU A 382 -31.45 -8.92 -11.46
C GLU A 382 -32.05 -9.92 -10.46
N ALA A 383 -32.24 -9.50 -9.21
CA ALA A 383 -32.83 -10.35 -8.19
C ALA A 383 -34.37 -10.28 -8.16
N GLU A 384 -34.98 -9.20 -8.65
CA GLU A 384 -36.43 -9.02 -8.83
C GLU A 384 -36.99 -9.85 -9.98
#